data_AF-A0A252E6T8-F1
#
_entry.id   AF-A0A252E6T8-F1
#
_cell.length_a   1.000
_cell.length_b   1.000
_cell.length_c   1.000
_cell.angle_alpha   90.00
_cell.angle_beta   90.00
_cell.angle_gamma   90.00
#
_symmetry.space_group_name_H-M   'P 1'
#
loop_
_entity.id
_entity.type
_entity.pdbx_description
1 polymer ?
#
loop_
_entity_poly.entity_id
_entity_poly.type
_entity_poly.pdbx_seq_one_letter_code
_entity_poly.pdbx_strand_id
1 'polypeptide(L)'
;MKIIALVTSILRPVRFLFVAFTCALLLLSNAVPAFAIDSYQSNPEEATTQLLDIQRKTDEVERSAPPGLDKVQKESNKGLNEVQGDADIDQMKRPDNTKAAESVEGKIENFLEKVTGKK
;
A
#
# COMPACT_ATOMS: atom_id res chain seq x y z
N MET A 1 -32.17 -37.84 33.51
CA MET A 1 -31.84 -36.50 34.05
C MET A 1 -30.36 -36.30 34.38
N LYS A 2 -29.62 -37.29 34.91
CA LYS A 2 -28.19 -37.13 35.26
C LYS A 2 -27.24 -36.83 34.09
N ILE A 3 -27.46 -37.45 32.93
CA ILE A 3 -26.60 -37.25 31.73
C ILE A 3 -26.75 -35.84 31.15
N ILE A 4 -27.99 -35.32 31.10
CA ILE A 4 -28.28 -33.96 30.59
C ILE A 4 -27.65 -32.92 31.52
N ALA A 5 -27.76 -33.10 32.85
CA ALA A 5 -27.11 -32.23 33.82
C ALA A 5 -25.58 -32.21 33.68
N LEU A 6 -24.96 -33.38 33.46
CA LEU A 6 -23.51 -33.50 33.23
C LEU A 6 -23.08 -32.77 31.95
N VAL A 7 -23.80 -32.95 30.84
CA VAL A 7 -23.51 -32.30 29.55
C VAL A 7 -23.65 -30.77 29.65
N THR A 8 -24.72 -30.27 30.30
CA THR A 8 -24.89 -28.83 30.52
C THR A 8 -23.85 -28.22 31.48
N SER A 9 -23.34 -29.01 32.43
CA SER A 9 -22.28 -28.59 33.35
C SER A 9 -20.93 -28.47 32.67
N ILE A 10 -20.66 -29.27 31.63
CA ILE A 10 -19.43 -29.23 30.83
C ILE A 10 -19.51 -28.14 29.74
N LEU A 11 -20.71 -27.85 29.21
CA LEU A 11 -20.90 -26.83 28.18
C LEU A 11 -20.55 -25.40 28.65
N ARG A 12 -20.81 -25.08 29.93
CA ARG A 12 -20.53 -23.76 30.50
C ARG A 12 -19.04 -23.38 30.52
N PRO A 13 -18.13 -24.21 31.06
CA PRO A 13 -16.70 -23.92 31.02
C PRO A 13 -16.12 -23.97 29.60
N VAL A 14 -16.61 -24.87 28.74
CA VAL A 14 -16.19 -24.94 27.33
C VAL A 14 -16.54 -23.64 26.59
N ARG A 15 -17.76 -23.10 26.79
CA ARG A 15 -18.16 -21.82 26.20
C ARG A 15 -17.26 -20.67 26.68
N PHE A 16 -16.90 -20.65 27.95
CA PHE A 16 -15.99 -19.65 28.50
C PHE A 16 -14.59 -19.74 27.87
N LEU A 17 -14.06 -20.96 27.71
CA LEU A 17 -12.77 -21.18 27.05
C LEU A 17 -12.77 -20.71 25.58
N PHE A 18 -13.84 -21.01 24.83
CA PHE A 18 -13.97 -20.51 23.46
C PHE A 18 -13.99 -18.98 23.40
N VAL A 19 -14.77 -18.34 24.27
CA VAL A 19 -14.82 -16.86 24.33
C VAL A 19 -13.45 -16.30 24.67
N ALA A 20 -12.80 -16.78 25.73
CA ALA A 20 -11.46 -16.33 26.12
C ALA A 20 -10.42 -16.52 25.00
N PHE A 21 -10.47 -17.67 24.31
CA PHE A 21 -9.58 -17.96 23.19
C PHE A 21 -9.81 -17.03 22.00
N THR A 22 -11.08 -16.76 21.64
CA THR A 22 -11.41 -15.80 20.57
C THR A 22 -10.98 -14.38 20.93
N CYS A 23 -11.18 -13.94 22.17
CA CYS A 23 -10.70 -12.64 22.63
C CYS A 23 -9.18 -12.54 22.59
N ALA A 24 -8.45 -13.58 23.02
CA ALA A 24 -7.00 -13.63 22.92
C ALA A 24 -6.53 -13.57 21.46
N LEU A 25 -7.15 -14.35 20.55
CA LEU A 25 -6.84 -14.30 19.13
C LEU A 25 -7.06 -12.91 18.52
N LEU A 26 -8.15 -12.22 18.88
CA LEU A 26 -8.43 -10.85 18.41
C LEU A 26 -7.42 -9.82 18.95
N LEU A 27 -6.95 -9.98 20.19
CA LEU A 27 -5.92 -9.10 20.75
C LEU A 27 -4.56 -9.36 20.08
N LEU A 28 -4.20 -10.63 19.89
CA LEU A 28 -2.94 -11.01 19.24
C LEU A 28 -2.95 -10.72 17.73
N SER A 29 -4.10 -10.73 17.06
CA SER A 29 -4.20 -10.39 15.63
C SER A 29 -3.87 -8.94 15.32
N ASN A 30 -3.91 -8.05 16.32
CA ASN A 30 -3.51 -6.65 16.18
C ASN A 30 -2.05 -6.40 16.60
N ALA A 31 -1.40 -7.36 17.26
CA ALA A 31 -0.02 -7.24 17.71
C ALA A 31 1.01 -7.49 16.60
N VAL A 32 0.58 -8.14 15.52
CA VAL A 32 1.38 -8.32 14.31
C VAL A 32 0.80 -7.38 13.25
N PRO A 33 1.56 -6.36 12.79
CA PRO A 33 1.15 -5.55 11.65
C PRO A 33 0.82 -6.47 10.48
N ALA A 34 -0.25 -6.17 9.75
CA ALA A 34 -0.46 -6.82 8.46
C ALA A 34 0.80 -6.57 7.61
N PHE A 35 1.51 -7.64 7.25
CA PHE A 35 2.61 -7.59 6.28
C PHE A 35 2.05 -7.30 4.88
N ALA A 36 1.39 -6.14 4.72
CA ALA A 36 1.07 -5.59 3.43
C ALA A 36 2.37 -4.97 2.90
N ILE A 37 3.08 -5.76 2.09
CA ILE A 37 4.13 -5.33 1.16
C ILE A 37 5.19 -4.40 1.82
N ASP A 38 6.33 -4.99 2.19
CA ASP A 38 7.53 -4.28 2.70
C ASP A 38 8.14 -3.29 1.68
N SER A 39 7.59 -3.17 0.48
CA SER A 39 8.10 -2.26 -0.56
C SER A 39 7.73 -0.80 -0.34
N TYR A 40 6.88 -0.48 0.64
CA TYR A 40 6.53 0.90 0.99
C TYR A 40 6.55 1.10 2.52
N GLN A 41 7.73 1.39 3.07
CA GLN A 41 7.86 1.86 4.44
C GLN A 41 7.75 3.40 4.44
N SER A 42 6.66 3.94 4.99
CA SER A 42 6.56 5.37 5.27
C SER A 42 7.56 5.72 6.37
N ASN A 43 8.39 6.74 6.17
CA ASN A 43 9.25 7.24 7.23
C ASN A 43 8.39 8.01 8.25
N PRO A 44 8.32 7.57 9.53
CA PRO A 44 7.50 8.22 10.55
C PRO A 44 7.96 9.64 10.91
N GLU A 45 9.18 10.03 10.53
CA GLU A 45 9.73 11.39 10.69
C GLU A 45 9.54 12.26 9.43
N GLU A 46 9.15 11.66 8.29
CA GLU A 46 8.87 12.39 7.05
C GLU A 46 7.48 13.02 7.17
N ALA A 47 7.45 14.37 7.19
CA ALA A 47 6.20 15.10 7.07
C ALA A 47 5.49 14.76 5.74
N THR A 48 4.22 15.10 5.60
CA THR A 48 3.52 14.94 4.32
C THR A 48 4.24 15.73 3.23
N THR A 49 4.91 15.03 2.31
CA THR A 49 5.46 15.60 1.08
C THR A 49 4.28 16.11 0.26
N GLN A 50 4.22 17.42 0.02
CA GLN A 50 3.11 18.05 -0.68
C GLN A 50 3.46 18.21 -2.17
N LEU A 51 2.63 17.66 -3.05
CA LEU A 51 2.76 17.77 -4.51
C LEU A 51 2.01 19.01 -5.03
N LEU A 52 2.38 20.17 -4.50
CA LEU A 52 1.65 21.43 -4.71
C LEU A 52 1.67 21.89 -6.17
N ASP A 53 2.76 21.66 -6.90
CA ASP A 53 2.85 22.06 -8.30
C ASP A 53 2.06 21.13 -9.21
N ILE A 54 2.03 19.83 -8.91
CA ILE A 54 1.13 18.88 -9.58
C ILE A 54 -0.33 19.31 -9.38
N GLN A 55 -0.72 19.63 -8.14
CA GLN A 55 -2.08 20.09 -7.84
C GLN A 55 -2.41 21.36 -8.61
N ARG A 56 -1.53 22.38 -8.54
CA ARG A 56 -1.71 23.65 -9.25
C ARG A 56 -1.85 23.46 -10.76
N LYS A 57 -1.01 22.63 -11.40
CA LYS A 57 -1.09 22.38 -12.84
C LYS A 57 -2.36 21.62 -13.22
N THR A 58 -2.80 20.68 -12.39
CA THR A 58 -4.05 19.95 -12.59
C THR A 58 -5.24 20.90 -12.51
N ASP A 59 -5.29 21.75 -11.49
CA ASP A 59 -6.35 22.76 -11.31
C ASP A 59 -6.38 23.78 -12.47
N GLU A 60 -5.21 24.15 -13.01
CA GLU A 60 -5.11 25.04 -14.17
C GLU A 60 -5.70 24.40 -15.43
N VAL A 61 -5.39 23.12 -15.68
CA VAL A 61 -5.94 22.39 -16.83
C VAL A 61 -7.43 22.11 -16.66
N GLU A 62 -7.88 21.79 -15.45
CA GLU A 62 -9.31 21.59 -15.14
C GLU A 62 -10.15 22.84 -15.43
N ARG A 63 -9.60 24.03 -15.15
CA ARG A 63 -10.29 25.32 -15.31
C ARG A 63 -10.13 25.94 -16.69
N SER A 64 -9.40 25.32 -17.61
CA SER A 64 -9.11 25.87 -18.92
C SER A 64 -9.63 24.99 -20.06
N ALA A 65 -9.62 25.54 -21.27
CA ALA A 65 -9.88 24.74 -22.46
C ALA A 65 -8.78 23.67 -22.61
N PRO A 66 -9.09 22.49 -23.21
CA PRO A 66 -8.11 21.45 -23.42
C PRO A 66 -6.84 21.99 -24.09
N PRO A 67 -5.64 21.66 -23.57
CA PRO A 67 -4.39 22.17 -24.10
C PRO A 67 -4.19 21.73 -25.55
N GLY A 68 -3.71 22.64 -26.38
CA GLY A 68 -3.36 22.33 -27.77
C GLY A 68 -2.18 21.37 -27.88
N LEU A 69 -2.03 20.74 -29.06
CA LEU A 69 -1.02 19.70 -29.32
C LEU A 69 0.41 20.13 -28.97
N ASP A 70 0.79 21.38 -29.26
CA ASP A 70 2.15 21.88 -28.95
C ASP A 70 2.41 21.91 -27.43
N LYS A 71 1.45 22.38 -26.63
CA LYS A 71 1.56 22.39 -25.16
C LYS A 71 1.61 20.96 -24.62
N VAL A 72 0.75 20.07 -25.13
CA VAL A 72 0.73 18.64 -24.77
C VAL A 72 2.08 17.98 -25.07
N GLN A 73 2.61 18.18 -26.28
CA GLN A 73 3.91 17.63 -26.70
C GLN A 73 5.04 18.15 -25.81
N LYS A 74 5.05 19.47 -25.55
CA LYS A 74 6.06 20.12 -24.72
C LYS A 74 6.06 19.58 -23.30
N GLU A 75 4.91 19.47 -22.64
CA GLU A 75 4.83 18.95 -21.27
C GLU A 75 5.11 17.45 -21.22
N SER A 76 4.61 16.67 -22.19
CA SER A 76 4.88 15.22 -22.25
C SER A 76 6.38 14.90 -22.34
N ASN A 77 7.14 15.74 -23.06
CA ASN A 77 8.60 15.59 -23.18
C ASN A 77 9.37 15.88 -21.87
N LYS A 78 8.72 16.44 -20.85
CA LYS A 78 9.34 16.70 -19.53
C LYS A 78 9.31 15.48 -18.60
N GLY A 79 8.47 14.49 -18.87
CA GLY A 79 8.66 13.13 -18.36
C GLY A 79 7.57 12.53 -17.45
N LEU A 80 6.67 13.30 -16.83
CA LEU A 80 5.55 12.74 -16.07
C LEU A 80 4.32 12.48 -16.96
N ASN A 81 3.74 13.55 -17.52
CA ASN A 81 2.61 13.52 -18.44
C ASN A 81 2.34 14.92 -19.03
N GLU A 82 1.32 15.02 -19.89
CA GLU A 82 0.91 16.23 -20.61
C GLU A 82 0.32 17.36 -19.73
N VAL A 83 -0.10 17.05 -18.51
CA VAL A 83 -0.64 18.02 -17.54
C VAL A 83 0.45 18.48 -16.58
N GLN A 84 1.18 17.54 -15.99
CA GLN A 84 2.11 17.76 -14.90
C GLN A 84 3.52 18.12 -15.40
N GLY A 85 3.92 17.67 -16.59
CA GLY A 85 5.26 17.88 -17.11
C GLY A 85 6.32 17.24 -16.23
N ASP A 86 7.12 18.06 -15.54
CA ASP A 86 8.15 17.68 -14.55
C ASP A 86 7.80 18.19 -13.13
N ALA A 87 6.56 18.64 -12.90
CA ALA A 87 6.14 19.19 -11.62
C ALA A 87 6.36 18.18 -10.49
N ASP A 88 7.04 18.61 -9.43
CA ASP A 88 7.33 17.80 -8.24
C ASP A 88 8.00 16.44 -8.53
N ILE A 89 8.69 16.30 -9.66
CA ILE A 89 9.28 15.03 -10.10
C ILE A 89 10.25 14.43 -9.07
N ASP A 90 11.01 15.28 -8.40
CA ASP A 90 11.98 14.91 -7.36
C ASP A 90 11.31 14.55 -6.03
N GLN A 91 10.06 14.99 -5.82
CA GLN A 91 9.28 14.69 -4.62
C GLN A 91 8.52 13.37 -4.75
N MET A 92 8.32 12.87 -5.98
CA MET A 92 7.65 11.60 -6.23
C MET A 92 8.57 10.42 -5.92
N LYS A 93 8.04 9.45 -5.16
CA LYS A 93 8.72 8.17 -4.89
C LYS A 93 8.77 7.33 -6.17
N ARG A 94 9.98 6.92 -6.55
CA ARG A 94 10.34 6.08 -7.68
C ARG A 94 11.27 4.95 -7.20
N PRO A 95 11.35 3.81 -7.91
CA PRO A 95 12.29 2.75 -7.55
C PRO A 95 13.71 3.25 -7.32
N ASP A 96 14.18 4.17 -8.16
CA ASP A 96 15.55 4.71 -8.09
C ASP A 96 15.83 5.59 -6.87
N ASN A 97 14.80 6.23 -6.29
CA ASN A 97 14.94 7.17 -5.16
C ASN A 97 14.28 6.66 -3.86
N THR A 98 13.73 5.44 -3.86
CA THR A 98 13.02 4.87 -2.71
C THR A 98 13.68 3.57 -2.27
N LYS A 99 14.24 3.58 -1.05
CA LYS A 99 14.83 2.38 -0.46
C LYS A 99 13.72 1.33 -0.26
N ALA A 100 13.96 0.09 -0.70
CA ALA A 100 13.04 -1.05 -0.71
C ALA A 100 11.95 -1.08 -1.81
N ALA A 101 11.89 -0.11 -2.72
CA ALA A 101 10.99 -0.20 -3.87
C ALA A 101 11.60 -1.04 -4.99
N GLU A 102 11.16 -2.29 -5.15
CA GLU A 102 11.49 -3.09 -6.34
C GLU A 102 10.74 -2.53 -7.56
N SER A 103 11.43 -2.38 -8.69
CA SER A 103 10.76 -2.12 -9.96
C SER A 103 9.84 -3.30 -10.32
N VAL A 104 8.81 -3.06 -11.12
CA VAL A 104 7.93 -4.14 -11.60
C VAL A 104 8.74 -5.22 -12.32
N GLU A 105 9.71 -4.80 -13.12
CA GLU A 105 10.66 -5.67 -13.80
C GLU A 105 11.45 -6.52 -12.80
N GLY A 106 12.09 -5.90 -11.79
CA GLY A 106 12.84 -6.62 -10.77
C GLY A 106 11.98 -7.59 -9.96
N LYS A 107 10.72 -7.23 -9.70
CA LYS A 107 9.76 -8.12 -9.02
C LYS A 107 9.39 -9.34 -9.87
N ILE A 108 9.22 -9.16 -11.18
CA ILE A 108 8.95 -10.25 -12.11
C ILE A 108 10.19 -11.14 -12.28
N GLU A 109 11.38 -10.55 -12.40
CA GLU A 109 12.64 -11.27 -12.49
C GLU A 109 12.89 -12.13 -11.24
N ASN A 110 12.81 -11.53 -10.04
CA ASN A 110 12.91 -12.25 -8.76
C ASN A 110 11.89 -13.39 -8.63
N PHE A 111 10.66 -13.19 -9.14
CA PHE A 111 9.64 -14.23 -9.15
C PHE A 111 10.00 -15.37 -10.09
N LEU A 112 10.43 -15.06 -11.32
CA LEU A 112 10.83 -16.04 -12.31
C LEU A 112 12.05 -16.84 -11.87
N GLU A 113 13.06 -16.21 -11.27
CA GLU A 113 14.22 -16.89 -10.67
C GLU A 113 13.80 -17.89 -9.59
N LYS A 114 12.90 -17.49 -8.68
CA LYS A 114 12.38 -18.37 -7.63
C LYS A 114 11.61 -19.57 -8.19
N VAL A 115 10.80 -19.38 -9.22
CA VAL A 115 9.99 -20.46 -9.82
C VAL A 115 10.82 -21.36 -10.72
N THR A 116 11.84 -20.82 -11.39
CA THR A 116 12.72 -21.58 -12.30
C THR A 116 13.94 -22.21 -11.61
N GLY A 117 14.20 -21.88 -10.34
CA GLY A 117 15.29 -22.43 -9.56
C GLY A 117 16.68 -21.93 -9.97
N LYS A 118 16.74 -20.86 -10.76
CA LYS A 118 17.99 -20.18 -11.09
C LYS A 118 18.26 -19.18 -9.95
N LYS A 119 19.34 -19.41 -9.22
CA LYS A 119 19.96 -18.46 -8.30
C LYS A 119 21.23 -17.91 -8.93
#